data_AF-A0A919A063-F1
#
_entry.id   AF-A0A919A063-F1
#
_cell.length_a   1.000
_cell.length_b   1.000
_cell.length_c   1.000
_cell.angle_alpha   90.00
_cell.angle_beta   90.00
_cell.angle_gamma   90.00
#
_symmetry.space_group_name_H-M   'P 1'
#
loop_
_entity.id
_entity.type
_entity.pdbx_description
1 polymer ?
#
loop_
_entity_poly.entity_id
_entity_poly.type
_entity_poly.pdbx_seq_one_letter_code
_entity_poly.pdbx_strand_id
1 'polypeptide(L)'
;MDTPRRAQLVIEMLQHAVNGRHDDATSVLAQIAQACDGQQMYGVCCGVADAARQSLIRLFGEPSRLGLWALAAPDPAEGPEHPAHTFAMRFVTAFANDDQDTCQALYLAAMRASAKDFAHSVTALVGITAHITRTAVEELAADSEKPSQHPH
;
A
#
# COMPACT_ATOMS: atom_id res chain seq x y z
N MET A 1 6.44 -7.53 18.92
CA MET A 1 5.15 -8.26 18.75
C MET A 1 5.37 -9.55 17.94
N ASP A 2 4.63 -10.64 18.20
CA ASP A 2 4.76 -11.86 17.39
C ASP A 2 4.22 -11.70 15.95
N THR A 3 4.58 -12.61 15.05
CA THR A 3 4.24 -12.50 13.62
C THR A 3 2.72 -12.63 13.35
N PRO A 4 1.99 -13.61 13.91
CA PRO A 4 0.55 -13.74 13.68
C PRO A 4 -0.25 -12.51 14.14
N ARG A 5 0.05 -11.98 15.34
CA ARG A 5 -0.64 -10.79 15.85
C ARG A 5 -0.35 -9.57 14.99
N ARG A 6 0.90 -9.40 14.54
CA ARG A 6 1.28 -8.31 13.64
C ARG A 6 0.51 -8.39 12.33
N ALA A 7 0.43 -9.56 11.71
CA ALA A 7 -0.33 -9.76 10.47
C ALA A 7 -1.81 -9.41 10.65
N GLN A 8 -2.42 -9.81 11.77
CA GLN A 8 -3.80 -9.49 12.08
C GLN A 8 -4.03 -7.97 12.18
N LEU A 9 -3.15 -7.24 12.87
CA LEU A 9 -3.25 -5.78 12.98
C LEU A 9 -3.04 -5.08 11.62
N VAL A 10 -2.15 -5.59 10.77
CA VAL A 10 -1.97 -5.05 9.41
C VAL A 10 -3.26 -5.20 8.59
N ILE A 11 -3.90 -6.37 8.66
CA ILE A 11 -5.18 -6.62 8.00
C ILE A 11 -6.27 -5.68 8.55
N GLU A 12 -6.38 -5.57 9.87
CA GLU A 12 -7.36 -4.71 10.54
C GLU A 12 -7.18 -3.23 10.14
N MET A 13 -5.95 -2.73 10.20
CA MET A 13 -5.61 -1.37 9.76
C MET A 13 -6.02 -1.11 8.30
N LEU A 14 -5.70 -2.04 7.39
CA LEU A 14 -6.06 -1.92 5.98
C LEU A 14 -7.58 -1.97 5.78
N GLN A 15 -8.30 -2.82 6.50
CA GLN A 15 -9.76 -2.86 6.46
C GLN A 15 -10.37 -1.51 6.87
N HIS A 16 -9.90 -0.90 7.95
CA HIS A 16 -10.36 0.44 8.34
C HIS A 16 -10.05 1.48 7.26
N ALA A 17 -8.83 1.48 6.73
CA ALA A 17 -8.40 2.44 5.71
C ALA A 17 -9.22 2.31 4.41
N VAL A 18 -9.42 1.08 3.92
CA VAL A 18 -10.24 0.77 2.73
C VAL A 18 -11.69 1.18 2.94
N ASN A 19 -12.23 1.07 4.15
CA ASN A 19 -13.59 1.51 4.47
C ASN A 19 -13.71 3.01 4.76
N GLY A 20 -12.65 3.81 4.58
CA GLY A 20 -12.66 5.25 4.85
C GLY A 20 -12.69 5.61 6.34
N ARG A 21 -12.47 4.63 7.24
CA ARG A 21 -12.39 4.84 8.70
C ARG A 21 -10.98 5.24 9.09
N HIS A 22 -10.58 6.45 8.68
CA HIS A 22 -9.20 6.93 8.81
C HIS A 22 -8.70 6.97 10.25
N ASP A 23 -9.52 7.46 11.20
CA ASP A 23 -9.15 7.54 12.61
C ASP A 23 -8.88 6.15 13.22
N ASP A 24 -9.71 5.17 12.90
CA ASP A 24 -9.52 3.78 13.35
C ASP A 24 -8.23 3.20 12.76
N ALA A 25 -7.98 3.40 11.46
CA ALA A 25 -6.77 2.93 10.80
C ALA A 25 -5.51 3.55 11.44
N THR A 26 -5.53 4.84 11.73
CA THR A 26 -4.45 5.55 12.43
C THR A 26 -4.25 5.02 13.84
N SER A 27 -5.34 4.71 14.56
CA SER A 27 -5.26 4.11 15.90
C SER A 27 -4.59 2.74 15.88
N VAL A 28 -4.96 1.87 14.92
CA VAL A 28 -4.32 0.56 14.76
C VAL A 28 -2.85 0.71 14.33
N LEU A 29 -2.55 1.62 13.41
CA LEU A 29 -1.18 1.91 12.99
C LEU A 29 -0.31 2.40 14.17
N ALA A 30 -0.85 3.24 15.04
CA ALA A 30 -0.15 3.69 16.25
C ALA A 30 0.16 2.52 17.21
N GLN A 31 -0.77 1.58 17.37
CA GLN A 31 -0.53 0.36 18.16
C GLN A 31 0.59 -0.49 17.56
N ILE A 32 0.59 -0.67 16.24
CA ILE A 32 1.66 -1.39 15.52
C ILE A 32 3.00 -0.68 15.76
N ALA A 33 3.05 0.64 15.55
CA ALA A 33 4.26 1.43 15.69
C ALA A 33 4.85 1.40 17.12
N GLN A 34 4.00 1.32 18.14
CA GLN A 34 4.43 1.20 19.54
C GLN A 34 4.98 -0.20 19.88
N ALA A 35 4.48 -1.25 19.22
CA ALA A 35 4.78 -2.64 19.55
C ALA A 35 5.87 -3.29 18.66
N CYS A 36 6.26 -2.63 17.57
CA CYS A 36 7.22 -3.10 16.59
C CYS A 36 8.59 -2.42 16.75
N ASP A 37 9.66 -3.19 16.57
CA ASP A 37 10.98 -2.64 16.28
C ASP A 37 11.13 -2.26 14.79
N GLY A 38 12.28 -1.71 14.41
CA GLY A 38 12.55 -1.29 13.04
C GLY A 38 12.51 -2.42 12.01
N GLN A 39 12.85 -3.66 12.36
CA GLN A 39 12.78 -4.78 11.43
C GLN A 39 11.32 -5.28 11.29
N GLN A 40 10.58 -5.32 12.39
CA GLN A 40 9.17 -5.68 12.39
C GLN A 40 8.35 -4.66 11.60
N MET A 41 8.67 -3.36 11.72
CA MET A 41 8.01 -2.30 10.99
C MET A 41 8.34 -2.32 9.49
N TYR A 42 9.53 -2.75 9.09
CA TYR A 42 9.82 -3.06 7.68
C TYR A 42 8.87 -4.16 7.15
N GLY A 43 8.70 -5.24 7.92
CA GLY A 43 7.74 -6.31 7.58
C GLY A 43 6.30 -5.82 7.48
N VAL A 44 5.90 -4.82 8.28
CA VAL A 44 4.59 -4.15 8.15
C VAL A 44 4.48 -3.43 6.81
N CYS A 45 5.48 -2.63 6.44
CA CYS A 45 5.48 -1.94 5.14
C CYS A 45 5.39 -2.93 3.97
N CYS A 46 6.12 -4.05 4.03
CA CYS A 46 6.02 -5.12 3.03
C CYS A 46 4.62 -5.74 2.98
N GLY A 47 4.01 -6.05 4.14
CA GLY A 47 2.65 -6.59 4.17
C GLY A 47 1.60 -5.63 3.61
N VAL A 48 1.77 -4.32 3.85
CA VAL A 48 0.93 -3.29 3.24
C VAL A 48 1.13 -3.24 1.72
N ALA A 49 2.37 -3.23 1.26
CA ALA A 49 2.68 -3.22 -0.17
C ALA A 49 2.22 -4.50 -0.90
N ASP A 50 2.23 -5.65 -0.22
CA ASP A 50 1.69 -6.90 -0.77
C ASP A 50 0.18 -6.81 -1.02
N ALA A 51 -0.58 -6.21 -0.10
CA ALA A 51 -2.00 -5.96 -0.32
C ALA A 51 -2.25 -5.08 -1.57
N ALA A 52 -1.40 -4.07 -1.80
CA ALA A 52 -1.45 -3.27 -3.02
C ALA A 52 -1.12 -4.11 -4.27
N ARG A 53 -0.06 -4.93 -4.22
CA ARG A 53 0.32 -5.85 -5.32
C ARG A 53 -0.82 -6.81 -5.66
N GLN A 54 -1.43 -7.46 -4.67
CA GLN A 54 -2.56 -8.37 -4.88
C GLN A 54 -3.76 -7.65 -5.53
N SER A 55 -4.02 -6.41 -5.12
CA SER A 55 -5.08 -5.58 -5.69
C SER A 55 -4.79 -5.21 -7.16
N LEU A 56 -3.54 -4.89 -7.48
CA LEU A 56 -3.09 -4.61 -8.85
C LEU A 56 -3.21 -5.86 -9.75
N ILE A 57 -2.73 -7.02 -9.27
CA ILE A 57 -2.86 -8.30 -9.99
C ILE A 57 -4.35 -8.61 -10.24
N ARG A 58 -5.21 -8.30 -9.27
CA ARG A 58 -6.64 -8.52 -9.41
C ARG A 58 -7.28 -7.62 -10.49
N LEU A 59 -6.81 -6.38 -10.61
CA LEU A 59 -7.32 -5.38 -11.56
C LEU A 59 -6.81 -5.61 -12.99
N PHE A 60 -5.51 -5.86 -13.17
CA PHE A 60 -4.88 -5.88 -14.50
C PHE A 60 -4.19 -7.19 -14.87
N GLY A 61 -4.30 -8.22 -14.01
CA GLY A 61 -3.60 -9.48 -14.17
C GLY A 61 -2.13 -9.41 -13.74
N GLU A 62 -1.41 -10.52 -13.87
CA GLU A 62 0.03 -10.51 -13.63
C GLU A 62 0.78 -9.75 -14.74
N PRO A 63 1.87 -9.04 -14.40
CA PRO A 63 2.71 -8.42 -15.40
C PRO A 63 3.33 -9.51 -16.27
N SER A 64 3.50 -9.22 -17.57
CA SER A 64 4.25 -10.13 -18.45
C SER A 64 5.68 -10.30 -17.95
N ARG A 65 6.38 -11.35 -18.36
CA ARG A 65 7.76 -11.64 -17.92
C ARG A 65 8.76 -10.49 -18.11
N LEU A 66 8.50 -9.60 -19.08
CA LEU A 66 9.33 -8.41 -19.36
C LEU A 66 8.62 -7.10 -18.98
N GLY A 67 7.37 -7.18 -18.52
CA GLY A 67 6.57 -6.04 -18.10
C GLY A 67 6.88 -5.66 -16.66
N LEU A 68 6.89 -4.36 -16.40
CA LEU A 68 6.98 -3.81 -15.04
C LEU A 68 5.71 -3.04 -14.74
N TRP A 69 5.28 -3.11 -13.49
CA TRP A 69 4.29 -2.19 -12.97
C TRP A 69 4.88 -0.79 -12.88
N ALA A 70 4.10 0.19 -13.32
CA ALA A 70 4.40 1.59 -13.11
C ALA A 70 3.13 2.25 -12.55
N LEU A 71 3.26 2.84 -11.36
CA LEU A 71 2.26 3.77 -10.87
C LEU A 71 2.54 5.15 -11.50
N ALA A 72 1.49 5.78 -12.02
CA ALA A 72 1.61 7.10 -12.62
C ALA A 72 2.16 8.08 -11.57
N ALA A 73 3.13 8.89 -11.98
CA ALA A 73 3.56 10.01 -11.17
C ALA A 73 2.40 11.03 -11.05
N PRO A 74 2.31 11.76 -9.93
CA PRO A 74 1.35 12.84 -9.78
C PRO A 74 1.53 13.88 -10.90
N ASP A 75 0.43 14.51 -11.31
CA ASP A 75 0.49 15.58 -12.30
C ASP A 75 1.23 16.78 -11.69
N PRO A 76 2.31 17.30 -12.32
CA PRO A 76 2.99 18.50 -11.86
C PRO A 76 2.08 19.72 -11.68
N ALA A 77 0.93 19.75 -12.36
CA ALA A 77 -0.08 20.80 -12.22
C ALA A 77 -0.82 20.79 -10.88
N GLU A 78 -0.82 19.67 -10.15
CA GLU A 78 -1.46 19.53 -8.84
C GLU A 78 -0.64 20.16 -7.69
N GLY A 79 0.55 20.68 -8.00
CA GLY A 79 1.41 21.38 -7.06
C GLY A 79 2.39 20.47 -6.32
N PRO A 80 3.10 21.00 -5.30
CA PRO A 80 4.13 20.25 -4.60
C PRO A 80 3.52 19.13 -3.75
N GLU A 81 3.83 17.89 -4.10
CA GLU A 81 3.42 16.72 -3.32
C GLU A 81 4.29 16.56 -2.07
N HIS A 82 3.69 16.19 -0.94
CA HIS A 82 4.45 15.89 0.26
C HIS A 82 5.35 14.65 0.02
N PRO A 83 6.67 14.66 0.36
CA PRO A 83 7.62 13.59 0.02
C PRO A 83 7.20 12.16 0.43
N ALA A 84 6.37 12.05 1.47
CA ALA A 84 5.77 10.80 1.92
C ALA A 84 4.99 10.05 0.83
N HIS A 85 4.29 10.77 -0.06
CA HIS A 85 3.56 10.14 -1.16
C HIS A 85 4.51 9.57 -2.21
N THR A 86 5.56 10.31 -2.55
CA THR A 86 6.64 9.80 -3.41
C THR A 86 7.30 8.55 -2.82
N PHE A 87 7.55 8.53 -1.50
CA PHE A 87 8.01 7.31 -0.81
C PHE A 87 7.02 6.16 -1.01
N ALA A 88 5.74 6.39 -0.72
CA ALA A 88 4.70 5.37 -0.77
C ALA A 88 4.55 4.75 -2.17
N MET A 89 4.45 5.59 -3.21
CA MET A 89 4.36 5.14 -4.60
C MET A 89 5.59 4.34 -5.02
N ARG A 90 6.81 4.81 -4.70
CA ARG A 90 8.04 4.10 -5.02
C ARG A 90 8.14 2.77 -4.28
N PHE A 91 7.72 2.72 -3.02
CA PHE A 91 7.75 1.51 -2.22
C PHE A 91 6.80 0.45 -2.78
N VAL A 92 5.54 0.81 -3.07
CA VAL A 92 4.58 -0.11 -3.71
C VAL A 92 5.08 -0.57 -5.07
N THR A 93 5.60 0.34 -5.89
CA THR A 93 6.11 0.01 -7.23
C THR A 93 7.30 -0.94 -7.16
N ALA A 94 8.26 -0.69 -6.27
CA ALA A 94 9.40 -1.58 -6.07
C ALA A 94 8.93 -2.96 -5.59
N PHE A 95 8.03 -3.01 -4.62
CA PHE A 95 7.51 -4.27 -4.08
C PHE A 95 6.73 -5.07 -5.14
N ALA A 96 5.88 -4.41 -5.91
CA ALA A 96 5.09 -5.04 -6.99
C ALA A 96 5.97 -5.60 -8.12
N ASN A 97 7.18 -5.07 -8.28
CA ASN A 97 8.19 -5.53 -9.24
C ASN A 97 9.25 -6.45 -8.62
N ASP A 98 9.02 -6.95 -7.40
CA ASP A 98 9.95 -7.82 -6.66
C ASP A 98 11.34 -7.20 -6.40
N ASP A 99 11.47 -5.87 -6.42
CA ASP A 99 12.70 -5.12 -6.13
C ASP A 99 12.85 -4.87 -4.61
N GLN A 100 13.28 -5.92 -3.91
CA GLN A 100 13.46 -5.90 -2.45
C GLN A 100 14.61 -4.98 -2.00
N ASP A 101 15.66 -4.83 -2.81
CA ASP A 101 16.79 -3.95 -2.51
C ASP A 101 16.34 -2.48 -2.48
N THR A 102 15.52 -2.07 -3.45
CA THR A 102 14.92 -0.73 -3.45
C THR A 102 13.93 -0.56 -2.29
N CYS A 103 13.10 -1.55 -1.97
CA CYS A 103 12.21 -1.50 -0.81
C CYS A 103 13.01 -1.25 0.48
N GLN A 104 14.08 -2.00 0.69
CA GLN A 104 14.93 -1.85 1.88
C GLN A 104 15.62 -0.49 1.91
N ALA A 105 16.15 -0.01 0.77
CA ALA A 105 16.81 1.28 0.68
C ALA A 105 15.85 2.45 1.00
N LEU A 106 14.63 2.42 0.45
CA LEU A 106 13.59 3.41 0.74
C LEU A 106 13.21 3.40 2.22
N TYR A 107 13.02 2.22 2.80
CA TYR A 107 12.69 2.08 4.22
C TYR A 107 13.79 2.64 5.12
N LEU A 108 15.06 2.29 4.86
CA LEU A 108 16.20 2.80 5.62
C LEU A 108 16.35 4.31 5.48
N ALA A 109 16.09 4.86 4.29
CA ALA A 109 16.08 6.31 4.08
C ALA A 109 14.99 6.99 4.92
N ALA A 110 13.77 6.43 4.94
CA ALA A 110 12.68 6.95 5.75
C ALA A 110 12.97 6.84 7.26
N MET A 111 13.56 5.74 7.73
CA MET A 111 13.94 5.58 9.14
C MET A 111 15.03 6.56 9.59
N ARG A 112 15.90 7.01 8.69
CA ARG A 112 16.94 8.02 8.98
C ARG A 112 16.41 9.45 8.99
N ALA A 113 15.18 9.67 8.51
CA ALA A 113 14.51 10.96 8.58
C ALA A 113 14.01 11.23 10.01
N SER A 114 13.32 12.36 10.20
CA SER A 114 12.67 12.63 11.49
C SER A 114 11.56 11.61 11.75
N ALA A 115 11.27 11.32 13.03
CA ALA A 115 10.17 10.42 13.40
C ALA A 115 8.82 10.85 12.79
N LYS A 116 8.62 12.17 12.64
CA LYS A 116 7.44 12.74 11.98
C LYS A 116 7.40 12.38 10.49
N ASP A 117 8.50 12.52 9.77
CA ASP A 117 8.57 12.20 8.35
C ASP A 117 8.43 10.71 8.08
N PHE A 118 8.99 9.87 8.97
CA PHE A 118 8.77 8.43 8.92
C PHE A 118 7.29 8.08 9.11
N ALA A 119 6.62 8.67 10.10
CA ALA A 119 5.20 8.46 10.33
C ALA A 119 4.35 8.92 9.13
N HIS A 120 4.67 10.07 8.52
CA HIS A 120 4.00 10.52 7.28
C HIS A 120 4.20 9.51 6.14
N SER A 121 5.42 8.97 5.98
CA SER A 121 5.77 8.00 4.93
C SER A 121 4.96 6.71 5.06
N VAL A 122 4.87 6.14 6.27
CA VAL A 122 4.06 4.94 6.52
C VAL A 122 2.57 5.22 6.35
N THR A 123 2.09 6.37 6.82
CA THR A 123 0.68 6.77 6.65
C THR A 123 0.31 6.90 5.17
N ALA A 124 1.18 7.52 4.36
CA ALA A 124 0.99 7.62 2.92
C ALA A 124 1.00 6.23 2.24
N LEU A 125 1.85 5.31 2.70
CA LEU A 125 1.88 3.93 2.20
C LEU A 125 0.57 3.18 2.47
N VAL A 126 -0.01 3.34 3.66
CA VAL A 126 -1.35 2.81 3.98
C VAL A 126 -2.40 3.47 3.10
N GLY A 127 -2.33 4.79 2.92
CA GLY A 127 -3.26 5.56 2.10
C GLY A 127 -3.32 5.10 0.64
N ILE A 128 -2.17 5.00 -0.03
CA ILE A 128 -2.12 4.56 -1.44
C ILE A 128 -2.59 3.10 -1.58
N THR A 129 -2.22 2.24 -0.64
CA THR A 129 -2.67 0.84 -0.64
C THR A 129 -4.18 0.76 -0.50
N ALA A 130 -4.76 1.50 0.45
CA ALA A 130 -6.19 1.54 0.65
C ALA A 130 -6.94 2.10 -0.56
N HIS A 131 -6.36 3.09 -1.25
CA HIS A 131 -6.90 3.60 -2.50
C HIS A 131 -6.92 2.52 -3.59
N ILE A 132 -5.78 1.89 -3.88
CA ILE A 132 -5.68 0.83 -4.90
C ILE A 132 -6.64 -0.33 -4.58
N THR A 133 -6.69 -0.78 -3.32
CA THR A 133 -7.58 -1.89 -2.91
C THR A 133 -9.05 -1.52 -3.05
N ARG A 134 -9.44 -0.29 -2.72
CA ARG A 134 -10.83 0.17 -2.88
C ARG A 134 -11.22 0.20 -4.35
N THR A 135 -10.38 0.77 -5.22
CA THR A 135 -10.57 0.77 -6.67
C THR A 135 -10.73 -0.67 -7.18
N ALA A 136 -9.92 -1.61 -6.71
CA ALA A 136 -10.05 -3.02 -7.08
C ALA A 136 -11.39 -3.63 -6.67
N VAL A 137 -11.90 -3.31 -5.47
CA VAL A 137 -13.20 -3.80 -5.01
C VAL A 137 -14.36 -3.19 -5.81
N GLU A 138 -14.29 -1.90 -6.10
CA GLU A 138 -15.32 -1.16 -6.85
C GLU A 138 -15.44 -1.65 -8.30
N GLU A 139 -14.32 -1.82 -9.01
CA GLU A 139 -14.30 -2.33 -10.38
C GLU A 139 -14.86 -3.76 -10.47
N LEU A 140 -14.55 -4.62 -9.50
CA LEU A 140 -15.07 -5.99 -9.46
C LEU A 140 -16.58 -6.05 -9.20
N ALA A 141 -17.10 -5.15 -8.37
CA ALA A 141 -18.52 -5.02 -8.15
C ALA A 141 -19.22 -4.60 -9.46
N ALA A 142 -18.66 -3.61 -10.16
CA ALA A 142 -19.19 -3.15 -11.44
C ALA A 142 -19.16 -4.23 -12.55
N ASP A 143 -18.10 -5.04 -12.61
CA ASP A 143 -18.01 -6.15 -13.56
C ASP A 143 -19.01 -7.28 -13.27
N SER A 144 -19.34 -7.52 -12.00
CA SER A 144 -20.34 -8.52 -11.59
C SER A 144 -21.77 -8.12 -11.94
N GLU A 145 -22.02 -6.82 -12.15
CA GLU A 145 -23.33 -6.26 -12.50
C GLU A 145 -23.57 -6.18 -14.02
N LYS A 146 -22.55 -6.41 -14.87
CA LYS A 146 -22.72 -6.42 -16.33
C LYS A 146 -23.52 -7.67 -16.77
N PRO A 147 -24.71 -7.52 -17.37
CA PRO A 147 -25.50 -8.66 -17.82
C PRO A 147 -24.73 -9.45 -18.88
N SER A 148 -24.69 -10.78 -18.73
CA SER A 148 -24.04 -11.68 -19.68
C SER A 148 -24.58 -11.41 -21.08
N GLN A 149 -23.70 -10.99 -22.00
CA GLN A 149 -24.07 -10.88 -23.41
C GLN A 149 -24.50 -12.28 -23.88
N HIS A 150 -25.80 -12.44 -24.13
CA HIS A 150 -26.33 -13.66 -24.71
C HIS A 150 -25.66 -13.87 -26.08
N PRO A 151 -25.12 -15.07 -26.37
CA PRO A 151 -24.64 -15.38 -27.70
C PRO A 151 -25.85 -15.40 -28.64
N HIS A 152 -25.82 -14.51 -29.65
CA HIS A 152 -26.73 -14.55 -30.80
C HIS A 152 -26.37 -15.70 -31.74
#